data_AF-A0A3Q4HI61-F1
#
_entry.id   AF-A0A3Q4HI61-F1
#
_cell.length_a   1.000
_cell.length_b   1.000
_cell.length_c   1.000
_cell.angle_alpha   90.00
_cell.angle_beta   90.00
_cell.angle_gamma   90.00
#
_symmetry.space_group_name_H-M   'P 1'
#
loop_
_entity.id
_entity.type
_entity.pdbx_description
1 polymer ?
#
loop_
_entity_poly.entity_id
_entity_poly.type
_entity_poly.pdbx_seq_one_letter_code
_entity_poly.pdbx_strand_id
1 'polypeptide(L)'
;MDWTQAGKGPLPSGVKLDQVYRHGGKERYQKGNFIKSQGDNVPKRDNGASLHNFTPNQEVHRKKKPVHFDLNVAVANVTQKNKLALKEEPVEVAQSHRDKTDKANKAVKKQLEAEEAHPVKTTPKQPPNKDVKRLENEDTKEREQVSETVKSPVNEKKEPVKPLVVLQGGVDSKNNSAVRKSGVHKVLSLDLTSSPRDANAVGQFGQPAVVGWKEDAEVKKRWDEGHFNVYLSDKIPVDRAIPDTRPQMCEQSLVHDDLPSTSVIFCFVDEVWSTLLRSVHSVLNRSPPHLLKEIILVDDFSTKDYLKKQLDDYMAQFPKVRIVRLKERQGLIRARLAGAAVAKGEVLTFLDSHIECNVGWLEPLLERVYLDRKKVPCPVIEVISDKDMRGIFKWPLVFGWSAVPPEDIKKFNLTISDPIRCPVMAGGLFSIDKQYFFELGTYDPGLDVWGGENMEISFKIWMCGGEIEIIPCSRVGHIFRGQNPYKFPKDRQKTVERNLARVAEVWLDEYKDLFYGHGYHHLLDQKRIDIGNLTEQIELRKKLKCKSFKWYLDNVYPDMVAPLVKAEGLVCTLSVNLTQCQHSV
;
A
#
# COMPACT_ATOMS: atom_id res chain seq x y z
N MET A 1 11.55 62.60 -27.45
CA MET A 1 12.64 61.96 -26.68
C MET A 1 12.10 60.83 -25.81
N ASP A 2 12.31 59.56 -26.14
CA ASP A 2 12.14 58.86 -27.42
C ASP A 2 12.39 57.36 -27.24
N TRP A 3 11.55 56.53 -27.86
CA TRP A 3 11.87 55.20 -28.41
C TRP A 3 12.63 54.14 -27.58
N THR A 4 11.90 53.09 -27.16
CA THR A 4 12.16 51.64 -27.43
C THR A 4 13.51 50.98 -27.02
N GLN A 5 13.68 49.65 -26.91
CA GLN A 5 12.83 48.50 -27.27
C GLN A 5 13.07 47.30 -26.31
N ALA A 6 12.37 46.18 -26.54
CA ALA A 6 12.34 45.00 -25.67
C ALA A 6 13.59 44.10 -25.74
N GLY A 7 13.86 43.39 -24.63
CA GLY A 7 14.79 42.25 -24.57
C GLY A 7 14.14 41.07 -23.84
N LYS A 8 13.41 40.20 -24.57
CA LYS A 8 12.86 38.96 -24.00
C LYS A 8 13.96 37.90 -23.86
N GLY A 9 14.21 37.44 -22.63
CA GLY A 9 14.91 36.18 -22.36
C GLY A 9 14.05 35.32 -21.44
N PRO A 10 13.72 34.06 -21.80
CA PRO A 10 13.06 33.15 -20.86
C PRO A 10 14.03 32.78 -19.73
N LEU A 11 13.53 32.78 -18.49
CA LEU A 11 14.21 32.10 -17.38
C LEU A 11 14.41 30.62 -17.76
N PRO A 12 15.51 29.96 -17.37
CA PRO A 12 15.76 28.58 -17.71
C PRO A 12 14.62 27.70 -17.19
N SER A 13 13.91 27.06 -18.12
CA SER A 13 12.75 26.21 -17.83
C SER A 13 13.12 25.06 -16.89
N GLY A 14 12.19 24.68 -16.02
CA GLY A 14 12.36 23.56 -15.09
C GLY A 14 12.90 22.30 -15.76
N VAL A 15 13.74 21.55 -15.04
CA VAL A 15 14.45 20.37 -15.54
C VAL A 15 13.44 19.38 -16.13
N LYS A 16 13.56 19.10 -17.43
CA LYS A 16 12.71 18.09 -18.07
C LYS A 16 13.03 16.72 -17.51
N LEU A 17 12.01 15.88 -17.42
CA LEU A 17 12.15 14.52 -16.90
C LEU A 17 13.22 13.73 -17.67
N ASP A 18 13.33 13.90 -19.00
CA ASP A 18 14.34 13.25 -19.84
C ASP A 18 15.79 13.74 -19.63
N GLN A 19 15.98 14.94 -19.05
CA GLN A 19 17.30 15.54 -18.85
C GLN A 19 18.03 14.97 -17.64
N VAL A 20 17.29 14.63 -16.57
CA VAL A 20 17.83 13.93 -15.37
C VAL A 20 18.57 12.66 -15.80
N TYR A 21 17.95 11.87 -16.67
CA TYR A 21 18.49 10.60 -17.17
C TYR A 21 19.70 10.74 -18.12
N ARG A 22 20.10 11.95 -18.55
CA ARG A 22 21.29 12.18 -19.39
C ARG A 22 22.56 12.53 -18.62
N HIS A 23 22.49 12.76 -17.30
CA HIS A 23 23.67 13.13 -16.50
C HIS A 23 24.17 12.06 -15.53
N GLY A 24 23.46 10.94 -15.36
CA GLY A 24 23.96 9.74 -14.67
C GLY A 24 25.05 8.98 -15.45
N GLY A 25 26.17 9.64 -15.79
CA GLY A 25 27.10 9.09 -16.79
C GLY A 25 28.47 9.75 -16.97
N LYS A 26 29.03 10.47 -15.96
CA LYS A 26 30.49 10.76 -15.82
C LYS A 26 30.78 11.61 -14.57
N GLU A 27 31.15 10.96 -13.47
CA GLU A 27 31.99 11.61 -12.45
C GLU A 27 33.46 11.22 -12.63
N ARG A 28 34.36 12.19 -12.43
CA ARG A 28 35.80 12.03 -12.68
C ARG A 28 36.53 11.81 -11.36
N TYR A 29 37.12 10.63 -11.16
CA TYR A 29 38.20 10.48 -10.18
C TYR A 29 39.45 11.24 -10.67
N GLN A 30 39.85 12.29 -9.95
CA GLN A 30 41.15 12.94 -10.09
C GLN A 30 41.67 13.47 -8.75
N LYS A 31 42.54 12.70 -8.09
CA LYS A 31 43.99 12.98 -8.02
C LYS A 31 44.72 11.97 -7.14
N GLY A 32 45.96 11.66 -7.52
CA GLY A 32 46.86 10.72 -6.85
C GLY A 32 48.03 10.45 -7.79
N ASN A 33 49.20 11.03 -7.51
CA ASN A 33 50.35 10.99 -8.41
C ASN A 33 50.99 9.59 -8.44
N PHE A 34 51.71 9.24 -9.51
CA PHE A 34 53.19 9.11 -9.49
C PHE A 34 53.80 8.80 -10.89
N ILE A 35 54.66 9.70 -11.37
CA ILE A 35 55.94 9.48 -12.09
C ILE A 35 56.02 8.56 -13.35
N LYS A 36 56.35 9.20 -14.51
CA LYS A 36 57.20 8.74 -15.66
C LYS A 36 56.78 7.47 -16.48
N SER A 37 57.18 7.29 -17.74
CA SER A 37 57.89 8.14 -18.74
C SER A 37 57.83 7.53 -20.15
N GLN A 38 57.87 8.38 -21.19
CA GLN A 38 58.29 8.11 -22.59
C GLN A 38 57.48 7.06 -23.40
N GLY A 39 57.31 7.21 -24.73
CA GLY A 39 57.70 8.33 -25.59
C GLY A 39 57.22 8.15 -27.05
N ASP A 40 57.23 9.25 -27.79
CA ASP A 40 57.32 9.46 -29.26
C ASP A 40 57.21 8.21 -30.17
N ASN A 41 56.29 8.17 -31.15
CA ASN A 41 56.42 8.98 -32.37
C ASN A 41 55.12 9.14 -33.21
N VAL A 42 55.22 9.92 -34.30
CA VAL A 42 54.14 10.52 -35.11
C VAL A 42 54.52 10.40 -36.62
N PRO A 43 53.68 10.72 -37.63
CA PRO A 43 52.41 10.11 -38.09
C PRO A 43 52.48 9.59 -39.57
N LYS A 44 51.34 9.14 -40.13
CA LYS A 44 50.77 9.46 -41.49
C LYS A 44 49.45 8.66 -41.66
N ARG A 45 48.35 9.20 -42.24
CA ARG A 45 48.07 9.60 -43.65
C ARG A 45 48.18 8.44 -44.65
N ASP A 46 47.26 8.25 -45.62
CA ASP A 46 45.98 8.91 -45.95
C ASP A 46 45.15 7.98 -46.87
N ASN A 47 43.82 8.22 -46.94
CA ASN A 47 42.88 7.71 -47.97
C ASN A 47 42.66 6.17 -48.05
N GLY A 48 41.54 5.66 -48.58
CA GLY A 48 40.29 6.32 -49.03
C GLY A 48 39.49 5.42 -49.98
N ALA A 49 38.16 5.64 -50.07
CA ALA A 49 37.20 4.92 -50.94
C ALA A 49 37.06 3.40 -50.68
N SER A 50 36.00 2.69 -51.12
CA SER A 50 34.58 3.04 -51.34
C SER A 50 33.81 1.73 -51.63
N LEU A 51 32.64 1.55 -51.02
CA LEU A 51 31.49 0.73 -51.44
C LEU A 51 31.68 -0.49 -52.36
N HIS A 52 31.18 -1.66 -51.94
CA HIS A 52 30.15 -2.37 -52.72
C HIS A 52 29.29 -3.30 -51.84
N ASN A 53 28.13 -3.70 -52.35
CA ASN A 53 27.02 -4.29 -51.58
C ASN A 53 27.22 -5.79 -51.24
N PHE A 54 26.62 -6.22 -50.12
CA PHE A 54 26.56 -7.61 -49.67
C PHE A 54 25.11 -8.09 -49.54
N THR A 55 24.77 -9.22 -50.17
CA THR A 55 23.78 -10.22 -49.74
C THR A 55 23.81 -11.41 -50.72
N PRO A 56 23.40 -12.64 -50.33
CA PRO A 56 23.26 -13.19 -48.98
C PRO A 56 24.10 -14.48 -48.79
N ASN A 57 24.14 -15.05 -47.59
CA ASN A 57 24.35 -16.49 -47.43
C ASN A 57 23.78 -17.01 -46.09
N GLN A 58 23.47 -18.31 -46.01
CA GLN A 58 22.67 -18.89 -44.92
C GLN A 58 23.49 -19.45 -43.74
N GLU A 59 22.82 -19.43 -42.57
CA GLU A 59 22.85 -20.38 -41.46
C GLU A 59 24.14 -21.16 -41.08
N VAL A 60 24.55 -20.98 -39.82
CA VAL A 60 25.01 -22.10 -38.97
C VAL A 60 24.38 -21.98 -37.58
N HIS A 61 23.50 -22.93 -37.21
CA HIS A 61 22.96 -23.01 -35.85
C HIS A 61 24.02 -23.43 -34.83
N ARG A 62 24.07 -22.76 -33.66
CA ARG A 62 24.74 -23.26 -32.45
C ARG A 62 23.75 -23.46 -31.31
N LYS A 63 23.66 -24.70 -30.82
CA LYS A 63 22.83 -25.10 -29.67
C LYS A 63 23.30 -24.37 -28.39
N LYS A 64 22.35 -23.87 -27.58
CA LYS A 64 22.57 -23.50 -26.18
C LYS A 64 21.88 -24.52 -25.27
N LYS A 65 22.46 -24.79 -24.10
CA LYS A 65 21.86 -25.65 -23.07
C LYS A 65 20.78 -24.86 -22.30
N PRO A 66 19.72 -25.52 -21.78
CA PRO A 66 18.80 -24.88 -20.84
C PRO A 66 19.52 -24.53 -19.53
N VAL A 67 19.02 -23.51 -18.84
CA VAL A 67 19.45 -23.09 -17.50
C VAL A 67 18.23 -23.15 -16.59
N HIS A 68 18.34 -23.84 -15.46
CA HIS A 68 17.31 -23.84 -14.42
C HIS A 68 17.20 -22.44 -13.81
N PHE A 69 15.99 -21.90 -13.72
CA PHE A 69 15.69 -20.69 -12.97
C PHE A 69 15.03 -21.07 -11.64
N ASP A 70 15.85 -21.24 -10.60
CA ASP A 70 15.35 -21.27 -9.23
C ASP A 70 14.93 -19.86 -8.79
N LEU A 71 13.76 -19.75 -8.16
CA LEU A 71 13.33 -18.48 -7.55
C LEU A 71 14.12 -18.23 -6.27
N ASN A 72 15.15 -17.39 -6.35
CA ASN A 72 15.69 -16.67 -5.21
C ASN A 72 15.95 -15.21 -5.59
N VAL A 73 15.39 -14.28 -4.82
CA VAL A 73 15.60 -12.84 -5.02
C VAL A 73 17.02 -12.50 -4.59
N ALA A 74 17.81 -11.94 -5.51
CA ALA A 74 19.22 -11.66 -5.26
C ALA A 74 19.42 -10.51 -4.25
N VAL A 75 19.77 -10.86 -3.02
CA VAL A 75 20.29 -9.92 -2.02
C VAL A 75 21.73 -9.53 -2.38
N ALA A 76 22.01 -8.24 -2.43
CA ALA A 76 23.36 -7.73 -2.72
C ALA A 76 24.29 -7.88 -1.51
N ASN A 77 25.08 -8.94 -1.48
CA ASN A 77 26.09 -9.16 -0.44
C ASN A 77 27.26 -8.18 -0.56
N VAL A 78 27.29 -7.17 0.31
CA VAL A 78 28.49 -6.36 0.58
C VAL A 78 29.11 -6.84 1.88
N THR A 79 30.25 -7.53 1.79
CA THR A 79 31.19 -7.66 2.92
C THR A 79 32.58 -7.97 2.38
N GLN A 80 33.61 -7.33 2.93
CA GLN A 80 34.96 -7.41 2.39
C GLN A 80 35.69 -8.70 2.78
N LYS A 81 36.71 -9.05 1.99
CA LYS A 81 37.75 -10.01 2.38
C LYS A 81 38.38 -9.57 3.71
N ASN A 82 38.41 -10.45 4.70
CA ASN A 82 39.53 -10.56 5.64
C ASN A 82 39.43 -11.85 6.48
N LYS A 83 40.22 -12.86 6.11
CA LYS A 83 40.70 -13.89 7.02
C LYS A 83 42.15 -14.19 6.66
N LEU A 84 43.07 -14.03 7.63
CA LEU A 84 44.42 -14.57 7.52
C LEU A 84 44.36 -16.10 7.58
N ALA A 85 45.35 -16.75 6.98
CA ALA A 85 45.53 -18.19 7.10
C ALA A 85 46.15 -18.54 8.46
N LEU A 86 45.56 -19.54 9.12
CA LEU A 86 46.29 -20.44 10.01
C LEU A 86 46.10 -21.85 9.45
N LYS A 87 47.19 -22.60 9.38
CA LYS A 87 47.19 -24.02 9.03
C LYS A 87 46.96 -24.81 10.31
N GLU A 88 46.27 -25.94 10.21
CA GLU A 88 46.80 -27.23 10.68
C GLU A 88 45.96 -28.37 10.09
N GLU A 89 46.57 -29.53 9.94
CA GLU A 89 45.99 -30.77 9.38
C GLU A 89 46.36 -31.95 10.31
N PRO A 90 45.86 -33.20 10.10
CA PRO A 90 45.05 -33.85 11.12
C PRO A 90 45.80 -34.89 11.96
N VAL A 91 45.14 -35.37 13.02
CA VAL A 91 45.52 -36.57 13.76
C VAL A 91 44.27 -37.46 13.93
N GLU A 92 44.40 -38.74 13.60
CA GLU A 92 43.38 -39.79 13.72
C GLU A 92 43.53 -40.64 15.00
N VAL A 93 42.64 -41.64 15.16
CA VAL A 93 42.73 -42.78 16.11
C VAL A 93 42.34 -42.38 17.56
N ALA A 94 41.57 -43.14 18.35
CA ALA A 94 41.20 -44.56 18.29
C ALA A 94 39.69 -44.87 18.42
N GLN A 95 39.33 -46.12 18.16
CA GLN A 95 37.98 -46.70 18.31
C GLN A 95 37.78 -47.32 19.70
N SER A 96 36.53 -47.49 20.15
CA SER A 96 36.17 -48.64 21.02
C SER A 96 34.72 -49.11 20.84
N HIS A 97 34.60 -50.43 20.65
CA HIS A 97 33.44 -51.33 20.80
C HIS A 97 32.00 -50.89 20.50
N ARG A 98 31.44 -51.55 19.46
CA ARG A 98 30.09 -52.12 19.54
C ARG A 98 30.14 -53.40 20.40
N ASP A 99 29.13 -53.60 21.26
CA ASP A 99 28.18 -54.73 21.19
C ASP A 99 27.43 -54.94 22.51
N LYS A 100 26.09 -54.86 22.45
CA LYS A 100 25.13 -55.71 23.19
C LYS A 100 23.70 -55.47 22.72
N THR A 101 22.99 -56.56 22.50
CA THR A 101 21.63 -56.64 21.95
C THR A 101 20.54 -56.68 23.02
N ASP A 102 19.31 -56.37 22.58
CA ASP A 102 18.03 -56.89 23.07
C ASP A 102 17.77 -57.03 24.57
N LYS A 103 17.07 -56.03 25.15
CA LYS A 103 15.93 -56.20 26.09
C LYS A 103 15.34 -54.86 26.55
N ALA A 104 14.37 -54.32 25.80
CA ALA A 104 13.56 -53.16 26.26
C ALA A 104 12.15 -53.11 25.64
N ASN A 105 11.51 -54.27 25.41
CA ASN A 105 10.17 -54.33 24.83
C ASN A 105 9.22 -55.19 25.70
N LYS A 106 8.70 -54.60 26.78
CA LYS A 106 7.63 -55.16 27.64
C LYS A 106 7.02 -54.06 28.51
N ALA A 107 5.69 -53.88 28.39
CA ALA A 107 4.87 -52.81 29.01
C ALA A 107 5.24 -51.37 28.53
N VAL A 108 4.30 -50.49 28.13
CA VAL A 108 2.83 -50.59 28.07
C VAL A 108 2.32 -50.14 26.69
N LYS A 109 1.90 -51.08 25.83
CA LYS A 109 0.98 -50.80 24.70
C LYS A 109 0.13 -52.01 24.29
N LYS A 110 -0.80 -52.33 25.19
CA LYS A 110 -2.05 -53.12 25.07
C LYS A 110 -3.04 -52.31 25.92
N GLN A 111 -4.29 -52.00 25.58
CA GLN A 111 -5.31 -52.50 24.64
C GLN A 111 -6.34 -51.32 24.48
N LEU A 112 -7.27 -51.21 23.52
CA LEU A 112 -7.73 -52.00 22.36
C LEU A 112 -8.03 -51.05 21.17
N GLU A 113 -8.16 -51.62 19.96
CA GLU A 113 -9.05 -51.13 18.91
C GLU A 113 -10.23 -52.12 18.79
N ALA A 114 -11.46 -51.65 18.50
CA ALA A 114 -12.58 -52.40 17.88
C ALA A 114 -13.87 -51.53 17.80
N GLU A 115 -14.39 -51.34 16.58
CA GLU A 115 -15.77 -51.70 16.12
C GLU A 115 -17.03 -51.32 16.95
N GLU A 116 -18.19 -50.95 16.37
CA GLU A 116 -18.53 -50.37 15.05
C GLU A 116 -19.98 -49.80 15.03
N ALA A 117 -20.38 -49.15 13.92
CA ALA A 117 -21.77 -48.90 13.46
C ALA A 117 -22.69 -47.87 14.20
N HIS A 118 -23.86 -47.62 13.57
CA HIS A 118 -24.89 -46.59 13.81
C HIS A 118 -26.30 -47.29 13.84
N PRO A 119 -27.52 -46.66 13.93
CA PRO A 119 -27.90 -45.23 13.71
C PRO A 119 -29.10 -44.64 14.54
N VAL A 120 -29.55 -43.43 14.14
CA VAL A 120 -30.92 -42.82 14.23
C VAL A 120 -31.27 -41.76 15.32
N LYS A 121 -31.45 -40.51 14.83
CA LYS A 121 -32.43 -39.43 15.14
C LYS A 121 -33.20 -39.38 16.50
N THR A 122 -33.32 -38.18 17.10
CA THR A 122 -34.57 -37.36 17.13
C THR A 122 -34.42 -36.00 17.87
N THR A 123 -35.41 -35.12 17.74
CA THR A 123 -35.60 -33.78 18.35
C THR A 123 -37.11 -33.59 18.66
N PRO A 124 -37.59 -32.48 19.27
CA PRO A 124 -37.28 -31.84 20.58
C PRO A 124 -38.56 -31.74 21.49
N LYS A 125 -38.50 -31.20 22.73
CA LYS A 125 -39.58 -30.41 23.43
C LYS A 125 -39.33 -30.05 24.93
N GLN A 126 -40.14 -29.12 25.45
CA GLN A 126 -40.36 -28.72 26.87
C GLN A 126 -41.74 -29.27 27.37
N PRO A 127 -42.36 -28.76 28.47
CA PRO A 127 -42.06 -28.81 29.92
C PRO A 127 -43.14 -29.63 30.69
N PRO A 128 -43.33 -29.48 32.03
CA PRO A 128 -44.66 -28.99 32.51
C PRO A 128 -44.72 -28.18 33.86
N ASN A 129 -45.92 -27.62 34.10
CA ASN A 129 -46.41 -26.66 35.12
C ASN A 129 -46.52 -27.09 36.61
N LYS A 130 -46.86 -26.11 37.49
CA LYS A 130 -47.96 -26.19 38.49
C LYS A 130 -48.76 -24.89 38.73
N ASP A 131 -50.08 -24.98 38.47
CA ASP A 131 -51.27 -24.54 39.27
C ASP A 131 -51.67 -23.06 39.63
N VAL A 132 -52.47 -22.46 38.73
CA VAL A 132 -53.78 -21.71 38.85
C VAL A 132 -54.19 -20.82 40.08
N LYS A 133 -54.57 -19.54 39.79
CA LYS A 133 -55.75 -18.70 40.25
C LYS A 133 -55.37 -17.21 40.45
N ARG A 134 -56.20 -16.16 40.30
CA ARG A 134 -57.44 -15.80 39.51
C ARG A 134 -57.71 -14.27 39.71
N LEU A 135 -58.47 -13.60 38.82
CA LEU A 135 -59.01 -12.21 38.88
C LEU A 135 -57.99 -11.11 38.43
N GLU A 136 -58.22 -10.32 37.36
CA GLU A 136 -59.13 -9.15 37.14
C GLU A 136 -58.50 -7.82 37.66
N ASN A 137 -58.22 -6.81 36.81
CA ASN A 137 -59.02 -5.60 36.47
C ASN A 137 -59.24 -4.65 37.69
N GLU A 138 -59.21 -3.31 37.62
CA GLU A 138 -59.17 -2.36 36.49
C GLU A 138 -58.69 -0.93 36.91
N ASP A 139 -58.29 -0.13 35.90
CA ASP A 139 -58.48 1.32 35.69
C ASP A 139 -58.22 2.51 36.69
N THR A 140 -57.82 3.63 36.04
CA THR A 140 -58.14 5.07 36.31
C THR A 140 -57.55 5.95 37.47
N LYS A 141 -57.07 7.14 37.05
CA LYS A 141 -57.34 8.53 37.59
C LYS A 141 -56.86 8.88 39.03
N GLU A 142 -56.79 10.14 39.50
CA GLU A 142 -56.76 11.53 38.95
C GLU A 142 -55.95 12.39 39.99
N ARG A 143 -55.03 13.30 39.62
CA ARG A 143 -55.18 14.78 39.44
C ARG A 143 -54.84 15.63 40.69
N GLU A 144 -54.71 16.94 40.48
CA GLU A 144 -54.58 18.06 41.45
C GLU A 144 -53.17 18.21 42.08
N GLN A 145 -52.44 19.35 41.96
CA GLN A 145 -52.69 20.78 42.26
C GLN A 145 -52.54 21.10 43.77
N VAL A 146 -52.00 22.22 44.24
CA VAL A 146 -51.02 23.25 43.82
C VAL A 146 -51.03 24.29 44.96
N SER A 147 -49.85 24.68 45.47
CA SER A 147 -49.58 25.87 46.31
C SER A 147 -48.04 25.88 46.54
N GLU A 148 -47.25 26.95 46.39
CA GLU A 148 -47.33 28.33 46.94
C GLU A 148 -47.23 28.38 48.49
N THR A 149 -46.44 29.25 49.12
CA THR A 149 -45.95 30.59 48.67
C THR A 149 -44.50 30.92 49.10
N VAL A 150 -43.93 31.93 48.42
CA VAL A 150 -42.57 32.53 48.50
C VAL A 150 -42.13 33.05 49.88
N LYS A 151 -40.80 32.96 50.16
CA LYS A 151 -40.01 34.02 50.84
C LYS A 151 -38.49 33.91 50.57
N SER A 152 -37.87 35.04 50.22
CA SER A 152 -36.41 35.22 49.98
C SER A 152 -35.86 36.30 50.93
N PRO A 153 -34.52 36.50 51.08
CA PRO A 153 -33.78 37.37 50.13
C PRO A 153 -32.25 37.11 49.94
N VAL A 154 -31.71 37.50 48.75
CA VAL A 154 -30.44 38.28 48.53
C VAL A 154 -29.09 37.73 49.10
N ASN A 155 -27.95 37.59 48.40
CA ASN A 155 -27.41 37.88 47.04
C ASN A 155 -26.02 37.16 46.89
N GLU A 156 -25.19 37.20 45.83
CA GLU A 156 -25.18 37.63 44.40
C GLU A 156 -24.03 36.85 43.67
N LYS A 157 -23.90 36.99 42.34
CA LYS A 157 -22.74 36.63 41.47
C LYS A 157 -22.51 35.14 41.11
N LYS A 158 -22.11 34.78 39.87
CA LYS A 158 -22.47 35.26 38.51
C LYS A 158 -21.77 34.36 37.47
N GLU A 159 -22.52 33.75 36.55
CA GLU A 159 -21.99 33.13 35.32
C GLU A 159 -22.45 33.90 34.07
N PRO A 160 -21.69 33.89 32.96
CA PRO A 160 -22.01 34.62 31.74
C PRO A 160 -22.97 33.86 30.80
N VAL A 161 -23.74 34.64 30.02
CA VAL A 161 -24.89 34.18 29.22
C VAL A 161 -24.51 33.80 27.77
N LYS A 162 -25.16 32.77 27.23
CA LYS A 162 -25.21 32.51 25.77
C LYS A 162 -26.42 33.23 25.15
N PRO A 163 -26.27 34.04 24.08
CA PRO A 163 -27.42 34.61 23.37
C PRO A 163 -28.23 33.54 22.61
N LEU A 164 -29.54 33.72 22.56
CA LEU A 164 -30.49 32.95 21.75
C LEU A 164 -31.05 33.86 20.64
N VAL A 165 -31.16 33.38 19.40
CA VAL A 165 -31.84 34.10 18.31
C VAL A 165 -32.89 33.21 17.66
N VAL A 166 -34.06 33.83 17.45
CA VAL A 166 -35.36 33.33 17.00
C VAL A 166 -35.32 32.43 15.75
N LEU A 167 -36.16 31.40 15.75
CA LEU A 167 -36.58 30.66 14.55
C LEU A 167 -37.82 31.32 13.92
N GLN A 168 -37.78 31.56 12.61
CA GLN A 168 -38.97 31.62 11.76
C GLN A 168 -38.73 30.78 10.50
N GLY A 169 -39.72 29.98 10.12
CA GLY A 169 -39.62 29.06 8.99
C GLY A 169 -40.22 29.63 7.71
N GLY A 170 -39.51 29.44 6.59
CA GLY A 170 -40.04 29.59 5.24
C GLY A 170 -39.50 28.44 4.39
N VAL A 171 -40.38 27.69 3.73
CA VAL A 171 -40.00 26.56 2.88
C VAL A 171 -39.80 27.05 1.46
N ASP A 172 -38.61 26.85 0.89
CA ASP A 172 -38.44 26.92 -0.57
C ASP A 172 -37.23 26.07 -1.01
N SER A 173 -37.44 25.18 -1.99
CA SER A 173 -36.44 24.18 -2.40
C SER A 173 -35.63 24.65 -3.60
N LYS A 174 -34.37 25.08 -3.40
CA LYS A 174 -33.42 25.35 -4.50
C LYS A 174 -32.01 24.80 -4.22
N ASN A 175 -31.34 24.38 -5.29
CA ASN A 175 -30.06 23.66 -5.27
C ASN A 175 -28.98 24.44 -4.54
N ASN A 176 -28.39 23.84 -3.51
CA ASN A 176 -27.26 24.42 -2.78
C ASN A 176 -25.92 24.07 -3.44
N SER A 177 -25.79 24.35 -4.73
CA SER A 177 -24.49 24.39 -5.41
C SER A 177 -23.79 25.69 -5.00
N ALA A 178 -23.21 25.70 -3.81
CA ALA A 178 -22.44 26.84 -3.31
C ALA A 178 -21.30 27.12 -4.30
N VAL A 179 -21.37 28.27 -4.98
CA VAL A 179 -20.36 28.69 -5.96
C VAL A 179 -19.06 28.93 -5.20
N ARG A 180 -18.16 27.94 -5.26
CA ARG A 180 -16.86 28.00 -4.61
C ARG A 180 -16.05 29.16 -5.22
N LYS A 181 -15.31 29.88 -4.40
CA LYS A 181 -14.58 31.08 -4.85
C LYS A 181 -13.27 30.66 -5.51
N SER A 182 -13.19 30.85 -6.82
CA SER A 182 -12.01 30.56 -7.64
C SER A 182 -10.83 31.45 -7.25
N GLY A 183 -10.05 30.97 -6.28
CA GLY A 183 -8.73 31.46 -5.90
C GLY A 183 -7.75 30.28 -5.92
N VAL A 184 -6.45 30.61 -6.00
CA VAL A 184 -5.37 29.61 -5.95
C VAL A 184 -4.24 30.11 -5.05
N HIS A 185 -3.66 29.19 -4.28
CA HIS A 185 -2.50 29.43 -3.42
C HIS A 185 -1.37 28.45 -3.75
N LYS A 186 -0.16 28.73 -3.25
CA LYS A 186 0.93 27.76 -3.28
C LYS A 186 0.70 26.68 -2.23
N VAL A 187 1.01 25.42 -2.57
CA VAL A 187 1.06 24.28 -1.64
C VAL A 187 1.74 24.69 -0.32
N LEU A 188 1.07 24.46 0.81
CA LEU A 188 1.50 24.97 2.10
C LEU A 188 2.67 24.13 2.63
N SER A 189 3.82 24.77 2.81
CA SER A 189 4.99 24.16 3.49
C SER A 189 4.81 24.11 5.01
N LEU A 190 3.72 23.49 5.47
CA LEU A 190 3.37 23.29 6.87
C LEU A 190 4.15 22.11 7.47
N ASP A 191 4.98 22.39 8.48
CA ASP A 191 5.50 21.37 9.40
C ASP A 191 5.60 21.91 10.83
N LEU A 192 4.76 21.39 11.72
CA LEU A 192 4.79 21.73 13.16
C LEU A 192 6.03 21.19 13.90
N THR A 193 6.79 20.28 13.29
CA THR A 193 8.02 19.68 13.86
C THR A 193 9.30 20.45 13.51
N SER A 194 9.19 21.52 12.71
CA SER A 194 10.30 22.38 12.26
C SER A 194 11.16 22.96 13.39
N SER A 195 10.54 23.21 14.55
CA SER A 195 11.21 23.53 15.83
C SER A 195 11.03 22.37 16.82
N PRO A 196 11.87 21.31 16.74
CA PRO A 196 11.69 20.11 17.56
C PRO A 196 12.01 20.33 19.03
N ARG A 197 11.42 19.50 19.91
CA ARG A 197 11.65 19.54 21.36
C ARG A 197 13.09 19.20 21.77
N ASP A 198 13.79 18.40 20.96
CA ASP A 198 15.23 18.21 21.00
C ASP A 198 15.75 18.04 19.56
N ALA A 199 16.65 18.93 19.15
CA ALA A 199 17.27 18.90 17.82
C ALA A 199 18.33 17.80 17.66
N ASN A 200 18.84 17.24 18.76
CA ASN A 200 19.85 16.18 18.79
C ASN A 200 19.25 14.78 18.98
N ALA A 201 17.92 14.67 19.04
CA ALA A 201 17.23 13.41 19.28
C ALA A 201 17.54 12.36 18.20
N VAL A 202 17.52 11.09 18.59
CA VAL A 202 17.83 9.97 17.70
C VAL A 202 16.89 9.97 16.49
N GLY A 203 17.45 10.01 15.28
CA GLY A 203 16.68 10.01 14.03
C GLY A 203 15.94 11.31 13.71
N GLN A 204 16.18 12.40 14.45
CA GLN A 204 15.65 13.73 14.15
C GLN A 204 16.13 14.26 12.79
N PHE A 205 15.36 15.13 12.13
CA PHE A 205 15.59 15.59 10.76
C PHE A 205 15.82 14.44 9.75
N GLY A 206 15.14 13.31 9.95
CA GLY A 206 15.27 12.09 9.13
C GLY A 206 16.65 11.43 9.16
N GLN A 207 17.57 11.84 10.05
CA GLN A 207 18.96 11.40 10.01
C GLN A 207 19.11 9.88 10.24
N PRO A 208 20.04 9.19 9.55
CA PRO A 208 20.34 7.79 9.80
C PRO A 208 20.80 7.57 11.25
N ALA A 209 20.11 6.70 11.97
CA ALA A 209 20.43 6.36 13.36
C ALA A 209 20.97 4.94 13.47
N VAL A 210 22.12 4.79 14.13
CA VAL A 210 22.79 3.49 14.33
C VAL A 210 22.57 3.04 15.76
N VAL A 211 22.17 1.78 15.94
CA VAL A 211 22.08 1.12 17.25
C VAL A 211 23.44 0.53 17.62
N GLY A 212 23.81 0.60 18.90
CA GLY A 212 25.07 0.05 19.39
C GLY A 212 25.07 -1.47 19.42
N TRP A 213 26.28 -2.05 19.37
CA TRP A 213 26.50 -3.51 19.42
C TRP A 213 26.10 -4.16 20.75
N LYS A 214 25.86 -3.37 21.80
CA LYS A 214 25.39 -3.87 23.11
C LYS A 214 23.88 -4.15 23.08
N GLU A 215 23.16 -3.38 22.28
CA GLU A 215 21.71 -3.42 22.13
C GLU A 215 21.25 -4.46 21.08
N ASP A 216 22.17 -5.03 20.30
CA ASP A 216 21.97 -6.07 19.28
C ASP A 216 21.06 -7.23 19.72
N ALA A 217 21.18 -7.66 20.98
CA ALA A 217 20.36 -8.73 21.54
C ALA A 217 18.88 -8.35 21.65
N GLU A 218 18.60 -7.10 22.05
CA GLU A 218 17.24 -6.58 22.17
C GLU A 218 16.65 -6.25 20.78
N VAL A 219 17.48 -5.74 19.85
CA VAL A 219 17.09 -5.55 18.44
C VAL A 219 16.63 -6.87 17.82
N LYS A 220 17.39 -7.97 18.03
CA LYS A 220 17.04 -9.31 17.51
C LYS A 220 15.79 -9.87 18.20
N LYS A 221 15.71 -9.77 19.54
CA LYS A 221 14.56 -10.21 20.33
C LYS A 221 13.24 -9.52 19.94
N ARG A 222 13.30 -8.24 19.56
CA ARG A 222 12.12 -7.44 19.17
C ARG A 222 11.89 -7.37 17.66
N TRP A 223 12.68 -8.07 16.85
CA TRP A 223 12.56 -8.01 15.39
C TRP A 223 11.19 -8.50 14.90
N ASP A 224 10.69 -9.61 15.46
CA ASP A 224 9.41 -10.22 15.05
C ASP A 224 8.17 -9.51 15.62
N GLU A 225 8.34 -8.38 16.34
CA GLU A 225 7.21 -7.49 16.66
C GLU A 225 6.71 -6.73 15.42
N GLY A 226 7.57 -6.49 14.42
CA GLY A 226 7.21 -5.73 13.22
C GLY A 226 8.00 -6.04 11.94
N HIS A 227 9.03 -6.89 12.01
CA HIS A 227 10.05 -7.14 10.98
C HIS A 227 10.81 -5.89 10.49
N PHE A 228 11.12 -5.01 11.45
CA PHE A 228 12.07 -3.90 11.34
C PHE A 228 12.72 -3.66 12.72
N ASN A 229 13.64 -2.69 12.82
CA ASN A 229 14.28 -2.36 14.10
C ASN A 229 13.34 -1.58 15.03
N VAL A 230 12.44 -2.30 15.71
CA VAL A 230 11.46 -1.73 16.66
C VAL A 230 12.14 -1.02 17.82
N TYR A 231 13.22 -1.60 18.35
CA TYR A 231 14.02 -1.00 19.43
C TYR A 231 14.58 0.39 19.05
N LEU A 232 14.97 0.58 17.79
CA LEU A 232 15.35 1.91 17.28
C LEU A 232 14.13 2.82 17.10
N SER A 233 13.03 2.31 16.53
CA SER A 233 11.81 3.11 16.34
C SER A 233 11.28 3.67 17.67
N ASP A 234 11.36 2.92 18.76
CA ASP A 234 10.91 3.38 20.09
C ASP A 234 11.83 4.45 20.70
N LYS A 235 13.04 4.66 20.16
CA LYS A 235 13.95 5.77 20.54
C LYS A 235 13.81 7.02 19.67
N ILE A 236 13.18 6.90 18.49
CA ILE A 236 12.97 8.03 17.57
C ILE A 236 11.68 8.77 17.97
N PRO A 237 11.67 10.12 18.08
CA PRO A 237 10.45 10.86 18.41
C PRO A 237 9.26 10.53 17.48
N VAL A 238 8.04 10.54 18.02
CA VAL A 238 6.81 10.39 17.22
C VAL A 238 6.47 11.67 16.44
N ASP A 239 7.03 12.79 16.89
CA ASP A 239 6.92 14.15 16.37
C ASP A 239 8.25 14.62 15.74
N ARG A 240 9.04 13.71 15.15
CA ARG A 240 10.31 14.09 14.50
C ARG A 240 10.10 14.91 13.23
N ALA A 241 11.07 15.77 12.94
CA ALA A 241 11.20 16.36 11.62
C ALA A 241 11.87 15.38 10.65
N ILE A 242 11.59 15.57 9.36
CA ILE A 242 12.19 14.87 8.23
C ILE A 242 12.59 15.91 7.16
N PRO A 243 13.56 15.61 6.26
CA PRO A 243 13.92 16.55 5.20
C PRO A 243 12.79 16.66 4.17
N ASP A 244 12.61 17.84 3.58
CA ASP A 244 11.79 17.97 2.38
C ASP A 244 12.52 17.29 1.20
N THR A 245 11.93 16.21 0.70
CA THR A 245 12.45 15.39 -0.41
C THR A 245 11.82 15.74 -1.75
N ARG A 246 10.88 16.70 -1.78
CA ARG A 246 10.15 17.07 -3.00
C ARG A 246 11.08 17.73 -4.03
N PRO A 247 10.81 17.56 -5.33
CA PRO A 247 11.41 18.40 -6.36
C PRO A 247 11.20 19.89 -6.04
N GLN A 248 12.23 20.73 -6.14
CA GLN A 248 12.18 22.15 -5.73
C GLN A 248 11.02 22.93 -6.38
N MET A 249 10.64 22.58 -7.62
CA MET A 249 9.51 23.18 -8.33
C MET A 249 8.14 22.92 -7.66
N CYS A 250 8.01 21.91 -6.79
CA CYS A 250 6.78 21.63 -6.03
C CYS A 250 6.46 22.69 -4.97
N GLU A 251 7.45 23.48 -4.52
CA GLU A 251 7.22 24.68 -3.68
C GLU A 251 6.50 25.80 -4.46
N GLN A 252 6.49 25.71 -5.79
CA GLN A 252 5.86 26.67 -6.69
C GLN A 252 4.55 26.13 -7.28
N SER A 253 4.16 24.89 -6.98
CA SER A 253 2.87 24.32 -7.37
C SER A 253 1.72 25.12 -6.77
N LEU A 254 0.78 25.50 -7.64
CA LEU A 254 -0.48 26.14 -7.24
C LEU A 254 -1.58 25.08 -7.12
N VAL A 255 -2.48 25.30 -6.16
CA VAL A 255 -3.68 24.51 -5.88
C VAL A 255 -4.84 25.44 -5.59
N HIS A 256 -6.08 24.95 -5.72
CA HIS A 256 -7.28 25.74 -5.47
C HIS A 256 -7.47 26.07 -3.97
N ASP A 257 -8.10 27.22 -3.66
CA ASP A 257 -8.40 27.62 -2.26
C ASP A 257 -9.50 26.77 -1.61
N ASP A 258 -10.29 26.07 -2.43
CA ASP A 258 -11.53 25.39 -2.08
C ASP A 258 -11.46 23.85 -2.28
N LEU A 259 -10.29 23.28 -2.02
CA LEU A 259 -10.04 21.83 -2.05
C LEU A 259 -11.01 21.04 -1.14
N PRO A 260 -11.45 19.83 -1.58
CA PRO A 260 -12.39 19.02 -0.83
C PRO A 260 -11.77 18.44 0.45
N SER A 261 -12.56 18.35 1.52
CA SER A 261 -12.10 17.85 2.82
C SER A 261 -11.89 16.32 2.82
N THR A 262 -10.81 15.83 3.44
CA THR A 262 -10.47 14.38 3.49
C THR A 262 -10.68 13.74 4.86
N SER A 263 -11.14 12.49 4.87
CA SER A 263 -10.95 11.57 6.00
C SER A 263 -9.74 10.68 5.73
N VAL A 264 -8.71 10.80 6.57
CA VAL A 264 -7.54 9.90 6.50
C VAL A 264 -7.88 8.60 7.22
N ILE A 265 -7.70 7.46 6.55
CA ILE A 265 -8.04 6.13 7.08
C ILE A 265 -6.76 5.30 7.20
N PHE A 266 -6.40 4.98 8.44
CA PHE A 266 -5.39 3.99 8.77
C PHE A 266 -6.07 2.67 9.13
N CYS A 267 -5.55 1.56 8.62
CA CYS A 267 -5.93 0.22 9.08
C CYS A 267 -4.73 -0.42 9.78
N PHE A 268 -4.95 -1.09 10.91
CA PHE A 268 -3.87 -1.70 11.69
C PHE A 268 -4.34 -2.97 12.41
N VAL A 269 -3.41 -3.91 12.59
CA VAL A 269 -3.56 -5.08 13.47
C VAL A 269 -2.21 -5.39 14.08
N ASP A 270 -2.13 -5.44 15.41
CA ASP A 270 -0.87 -5.72 16.15
C ASP A 270 0.33 -4.83 15.78
N GLU A 271 0.05 -3.62 15.27
CA GLU A 271 1.05 -2.66 14.82
C GLU A 271 1.88 -2.09 15.98
N VAL A 272 3.16 -1.82 15.71
CA VAL A 272 4.10 -1.26 16.67
C VAL A 272 3.66 0.15 17.13
N TRP A 273 3.64 0.35 18.45
CA TRP A 273 3.19 1.60 19.09
C TRP A 273 3.88 2.85 18.52
N SER A 274 5.21 2.87 18.44
CA SER A 274 5.95 4.05 17.97
C SER A 274 5.67 4.39 16.50
N THR A 275 5.47 3.41 15.63
CA THR A 275 5.18 3.65 14.20
C THR A 275 3.73 4.05 13.96
N LEU A 276 2.77 3.45 14.69
CA LEU A 276 1.37 3.86 14.62
C LEU A 276 1.21 5.32 15.09
N LEU A 277 1.79 5.68 16.23
CA LEU A 277 1.74 7.06 16.73
C LEU A 277 2.46 8.03 15.78
N ARG A 278 3.67 7.70 15.29
CA ARG A 278 4.41 8.56 14.35
C ARG A 278 3.63 8.79 13.05
N SER A 279 2.90 7.78 12.56
CA SER A 279 2.01 7.94 11.40
C SER A 279 0.89 8.95 11.64
N VAL A 280 0.23 8.89 12.80
CA VAL A 280 -0.85 9.83 13.16
C VAL A 280 -0.31 11.24 13.38
N HIS A 281 0.79 11.39 14.13
CA HIS A 281 1.47 12.68 14.35
C HIS A 281 1.94 13.28 13.03
N SER A 282 2.51 12.49 12.12
CA SER A 282 2.98 12.98 10.82
C SER A 282 1.86 13.53 9.93
N VAL A 283 0.63 13.01 10.05
CA VAL A 283 -0.54 13.57 9.36
C VAL A 283 -1.00 14.86 10.07
N LEU A 284 -1.13 14.85 11.40
CA LEU A 284 -1.54 16.02 12.18
C LEU A 284 -0.60 17.22 12.02
N ASN A 285 0.70 16.97 11.89
CA ASN A 285 1.73 18.02 11.85
C ASN A 285 1.99 18.60 10.45
N ARG A 286 1.54 17.93 9.37
CA ARG A 286 1.85 18.29 7.96
C ARG A 286 0.64 18.30 7.02
N SER A 287 -0.58 18.23 7.55
CA SER A 287 -1.81 18.41 6.78
C SER A 287 -2.53 19.71 7.17
N PRO A 288 -2.93 20.56 6.19
CA PRO A 288 -3.65 21.80 6.46
C PRO A 288 -4.90 21.58 7.34
N PRO A 289 -5.06 22.31 8.46
CA PRO A 289 -6.15 22.05 9.41
C PRO A 289 -7.58 22.23 8.90
N HIS A 290 -7.78 22.87 7.74
CA HIS A 290 -9.10 22.99 7.11
C HIS A 290 -9.44 21.80 6.19
N LEU A 291 -8.44 21.14 5.59
CA LEU A 291 -8.61 20.00 4.69
C LEU A 291 -8.73 18.67 5.43
N LEU A 292 -7.97 18.48 6.51
CA LEU A 292 -8.04 17.26 7.33
C LEU A 292 -9.34 17.24 8.15
N LYS A 293 -10.37 16.51 7.71
CA LYS A 293 -11.67 16.39 8.38
C LYS A 293 -11.58 15.58 9.67
N GLU A 294 -11.01 14.38 9.57
CA GLU A 294 -10.76 13.45 10.65
C GLU A 294 -9.69 12.42 10.26
N ILE A 295 -9.09 11.77 11.25
CA ILE A 295 -8.24 10.58 11.13
C ILE A 295 -9.00 9.41 11.75
N ILE A 296 -9.16 8.31 11.00
CA ILE A 296 -9.89 7.12 11.41
C ILE A 296 -8.89 5.97 11.53
N LEU A 297 -8.69 5.47 12.76
CA LEU A 297 -7.84 4.31 13.04
C LEU A 297 -8.72 3.06 13.13
N VAL A 298 -8.69 2.19 12.14
CA VAL A 298 -9.44 0.94 12.13
C VAL A 298 -8.58 -0.20 12.68
N ASP A 299 -8.93 -0.67 13.88
CA ASP A 299 -8.32 -1.82 14.54
C ASP A 299 -8.95 -3.12 14.01
N ASP A 300 -8.23 -3.82 13.14
CA ASP A 300 -8.56 -5.16 12.63
C ASP A 300 -8.29 -6.25 13.69
N PHE A 301 -8.91 -6.09 14.85
CA PHE A 301 -8.90 -7.04 15.96
C PHE A 301 -7.48 -7.39 16.46
N SER A 302 -6.69 -6.37 16.79
CA SER A 302 -5.38 -6.52 17.45
C SER A 302 -5.47 -7.31 18.75
N THR A 303 -4.41 -8.03 19.07
CA THR A 303 -4.17 -8.77 20.32
C THR A 303 -3.31 -8.02 21.33
N LYS A 304 -2.51 -7.01 20.94
CA LYS A 304 -1.67 -6.24 21.90
C LYS A 304 -2.49 -5.35 22.82
N ASP A 305 -2.27 -5.45 24.14
CA ASP A 305 -2.96 -4.63 25.15
C ASP A 305 -2.71 -3.13 24.99
N TYR A 306 -1.49 -2.73 24.63
CA TYR A 306 -1.14 -1.32 24.41
C TYR A 306 -1.93 -0.68 23.26
N LEU A 307 -2.46 -1.48 22.32
CA LEU A 307 -3.33 -0.99 21.25
C LEU A 307 -4.78 -0.79 21.69
N LYS A 308 -5.16 -1.23 22.90
CA LYS A 308 -6.54 -1.09 23.43
C LYS A 308 -6.68 0.20 24.23
N LYS A 309 -7.05 0.13 25.53
CA LYS A 309 -7.35 1.30 26.35
C LYS A 309 -6.23 2.35 26.35
N GLN A 310 -4.97 1.93 26.36
CA GLN A 310 -3.82 2.86 26.31
C GLN A 310 -3.80 3.70 25.02
N LEU A 311 -4.18 3.12 23.87
CA LEU A 311 -4.32 3.85 22.61
C LEU A 311 -5.57 4.74 22.61
N ASP A 312 -6.68 4.28 23.18
CA ASP A 312 -7.90 5.09 23.33
C ASP A 312 -7.63 6.33 24.20
N ASP A 313 -7.01 6.15 25.37
CA ASP A 313 -6.60 7.21 26.32
C ASP A 313 -5.62 8.19 25.66
N TYR A 314 -4.65 7.67 24.89
CA TYR A 314 -3.67 8.52 24.20
C TYR A 314 -4.32 9.35 23.10
N MET A 315 -5.13 8.73 22.24
CA MET A 315 -5.71 9.38 21.07
C MET A 315 -6.86 10.34 21.41
N ALA A 316 -7.50 10.20 22.58
CA ALA A 316 -8.52 11.13 23.08
C ALA A 316 -8.02 12.59 23.21
N GLN A 317 -6.71 12.82 23.26
CA GLN A 317 -6.09 14.15 23.26
C GLN A 317 -6.22 14.89 21.92
N PHE A 318 -6.48 14.17 20.82
CA PHE A 318 -6.51 14.73 19.47
C PHE A 318 -7.94 14.73 18.92
N PRO A 319 -8.67 15.86 18.93
CA PRO A 319 -10.12 15.90 18.64
C PRO A 319 -10.52 15.54 17.20
N LYS A 320 -9.55 15.34 16.31
CA LYS A 320 -9.74 14.83 14.94
C LYS A 320 -9.51 13.32 14.81
N VAL A 321 -8.93 12.65 15.81
CA VAL A 321 -8.62 11.22 15.76
C VAL A 321 -9.78 10.42 16.34
N ARG A 322 -10.21 9.38 15.63
CA ARG A 322 -11.27 8.46 16.03
C ARG A 322 -10.82 7.03 15.80
N ILE A 323 -11.05 6.17 16.78
CA ILE A 323 -10.72 4.74 16.66
C ILE A 323 -12.01 3.94 16.39
N VAL A 324 -11.92 2.97 15.47
CA VAL A 324 -12.98 2.04 15.10
C VAL A 324 -12.48 0.63 15.41
N ARG A 325 -13.13 -0.07 16.33
CA ARG A 325 -12.73 -1.43 16.75
C ARG A 325 -13.58 -2.46 16.00
N LEU A 326 -12.96 -3.33 15.21
CA LEU A 326 -13.65 -4.50 14.64
C LEU A 326 -13.83 -5.57 15.72
N LYS A 327 -14.95 -6.30 15.68
CA LYS A 327 -15.32 -7.31 16.68
C LYS A 327 -14.60 -8.65 16.50
N GLU A 328 -14.05 -8.87 15.32
CA GLU A 328 -13.31 -10.05 14.89
C GLU A 328 -12.33 -9.61 13.79
N ARG A 329 -11.37 -10.47 13.44
CA ARG A 329 -10.38 -10.17 12.42
C ARG A 329 -10.94 -10.38 11.00
N GLN A 330 -11.08 -9.29 10.26
CA GLN A 330 -11.70 -9.22 8.94
C GLN A 330 -10.68 -8.93 7.81
N GLY A 331 -9.50 -8.39 8.15
CA GLY A 331 -8.40 -8.10 7.24
C GLY A 331 -8.43 -6.70 6.63
N LEU A 332 -7.33 -6.32 5.96
CA LEU A 332 -7.10 -4.96 5.43
C LEU A 332 -8.26 -4.48 4.55
N ILE A 333 -8.73 -5.33 3.65
CA ILE A 333 -9.75 -4.98 2.66
C ILE A 333 -11.05 -4.57 3.37
N ARG A 334 -11.54 -5.40 4.30
CA ARG A 334 -12.78 -5.16 5.04
C ARG A 334 -12.62 -4.08 6.12
N ALA A 335 -11.42 -3.92 6.70
CA ALA A 335 -11.09 -2.79 7.57
C ALA A 335 -11.17 -1.44 6.83
N ARG A 336 -10.66 -1.37 5.59
CA ARG A 336 -10.80 -0.18 4.74
C ARG A 336 -12.25 0.14 4.41
N LEU A 337 -13.07 -0.87 4.12
CA LEU A 337 -14.52 -0.71 3.93
C LEU A 337 -15.21 -0.17 5.19
N ALA A 338 -14.88 -0.69 6.37
CA ALA A 338 -15.41 -0.22 7.65
C ALA A 338 -15.02 1.25 7.93
N GLY A 339 -13.77 1.65 7.64
CA GLY A 339 -13.33 3.04 7.72
C GLY A 339 -14.07 3.96 6.75
N ALA A 340 -14.18 3.55 5.48
CA ALA A 340 -14.86 4.32 4.42
C ALA A 340 -16.35 4.53 4.70
N ALA A 341 -17.03 3.51 5.24
CA ALA A 341 -18.44 3.57 5.61
C ALA A 341 -18.74 4.65 6.66
N VAL A 342 -17.83 4.85 7.63
CA VAL A 342 -18.03 5.80 8.73
C VAL A 342 -17.37 7.17 8.52
N ALA A 343 -16.65 7.38 7.41
CA ALA A 343 -15.92 8.61 7.10
C ALA A 343 -16.83 9.80 6.77
N LYS A 344 -16.43 11.02 7.16
CA LYS A 344 -17.21 12.27 6.99
C LYS A 344 -16.60 13.29 6.02
N GLY A 345 -15.45 12.98 5.43
CA GLY A 345 -14.84 13.77 4.36
C GLY A 345 -15.52 13.56 3.01
N GLU A 346 -15.30 14.50 2.09
CA GLU A 346 -15.61 14.36 0.67
C GLU A 346 -14.62 13.39 -0.01
N VAL A 347 -13.36 13.40 0.43
CA VAL A 347 -12.30 12.48 -0.02
C VAL A 347 -12.00 11.43 1.04
N LEU A 348 -11.66 10.22 0.60
CA LEU A 348 -11.05 9.17 1.42
C LEU A 348 -9.55 9.12 1.09
N THR A 349 -8.69 9.31 2.08
CA THR A 349 -7.23 9.15 1.92
C THR A 349 -6.78 7.94 2.74
N PHE A 350 -6.49 6.83 2.08
CA PHE A 350 -6.00 5.62 2.74
C PHE A 350 -4.49 5.70 2.94
N LEU A 351 -4.02 5.31 4.13
CA LEU A 351 -2.61 5.20 4.49
C LEU A 351 -2.35 3.91 5.28
N ASP A 352 -1.15 3.35 5.14
CA ASP A 352 -0.67 2.26 6.00
C ASP A 352 -0.20 2.82 7.36
N SER A 353 -0.28 2.01 8.42
CA SER A 353 -0.07 2.42 9.82
C SER A 353 1.41 2.52 10.27
N HIS A 354 2.32 2.69 9.30
CA HIS A 354 3.76 2.77 9.49
C HIS A 354 4.40 3.67 8.41
N ILE A 355 3.97 4.93 8.40
CA ILE A 355 4.33 5.96 7.41
C ILE A 355 4.82 7.26 8.06
N GLU A 356 5.48 8.10 7.25
CA GLU A 356 5.78 9.50 7.58
C GLU A 356 5.52 10.37 6.34
N CYS A 357 4.44 11.17 6.39
CA CYS A 357 4.12 12.15 5.37
C CYS A 357 5.18 13.27 5.33
N ASN A 358 5.54 13.72 4.13
CA ASN A 358 6.39 14.90 3.95
C ASN A 358 5.58 16.21 3.93
N VAL A 359 6.27 17.34 3.90
CA VAL A 359 5.73 18.69 3.85
C VAL A 359 4.86 18.88 2.60
N GLY A 360 3.69 19.51 2.74
CA GLY A 360 2.79 19.77 1.61
C GLY A 360 2.29 18.52 0.86
N TRP A 361 2.29 17.34 1.50
CA TRP A 361 1.91 16.08 0.84
C TRP A 361 0.45 16.02 0.40
N LEU A 362 -0.46 16.71 1.12
CA LEU A 362 -1.89 16.47 1.00
C LEU A 362 -2.54 17.27 -0.15
N GLU A 363 -2.24 18.55 -0.28
CA GLU A 363 -2.89 19.43 -1.26
C GLU A 363 -2.68 18.97 -2.71
N PRO A 364 -1.48 18.51 -3.15
CA PRO A 364 -1.29 17.98 -4.50
C PRO A 364 -2.10 16.72 -4.80
N LEU A 365 -2.55 15.96 -3.78
CA LEU A 365 -3.50 14.86 -3.97
C LEU A 365 -4.92 15.40 -4.14
N LEU A 366 -5.37 16.24 -3.21
CA LEU A 366 -6.75 16.75 -3.21
C LEU A 366 -7.05 17.62 -4.45
N GLU A 367 -6.06 18.32 -4.98
CA GLU A 367 -6.13 19.07 -6.26
C GLU A 367 -6.53 18.16 -7.43
N ARG A 368 -6.06 16.91 -7.49
CA ARG A 368 -6.43 16.01 -8.61
C ARG A 368 -7.88 15.56 -8.52
N VAL A 369 -8.35 15.26 -7.31
CA VAL A 369 -9.75 14.88 -7.05
C VAL A 369 -10.68 16.08 -7.20
N TYR A 370 -10.20 17.30 -6.95
CA TYR A 370 -10.90 18.55 -7.23
C TYR A 370 -11.07 18.77 -8.74
N LEU A 371 -10.00 18.62 -9.53
CA LEU A 371 -10.01 18.79 -10.98
C LEU A 371 -10.85 17.74 -11.72
N ASP A 372 -10.82 16.49 -11.27
CA ASP A 372 -11.76 15.44 -11.69
C ASP A 372 -11.91 14.41 -10.56
N ARG A 373 -13.13 14.26 -10.03
CA ARG A 373 -13.43 13.32 -8.94
C ARG A 373 -13.10 11.86 -9.26
N LYS A 374 -12.97 11.52 -10.56
CA LYS A 374 -12.58 10.19 -11.02
C LYS A 374 -11.08 9.94 -11.05
N LYS A 375 -10.26 10.94 -10.70
CA LYS A 375 -8.82 10.76 -10.50
C LYS A 375 -8.53 10.19 -9.13
N VAL A 376 -7.63 9.22 -9.09
CA VAL A 376 -7.23 8.47 -7.90
C VAL A 376 -5.74 8.68 -7.69
N PRO A 377 -5.35 9.84 -7.13
CA PRO A 377 -3.94 10.20 -6.94
C PRO A 377 -3.29 9.41 -5.81
N CYS A 378 -2.08 8.94 -6.08
CA CYS A 378 -1.19 8.24 -5.15
C CYS A 378 0.03 9.14 -4.86
N PRO A 379 0.51 9.20 -3.60
CA PRO A 379 1.81 9.81 -3.31
C PRO A 379 2.95 8.96 -3.89
N VAL A 380 4.13 9.56 -4.07
CA VAL A 380 5.38 8.80 -4.15
C VAL A 380 5.65 8.18 -2.79
N ILE A 381 5.82 6.85 -2.77
CA ILE A 381 6.06 6.08 -1.55
C ILE A 381 7.58 5.96 -1.32
N GLU A 382 8.11 6.67 -0.32
CA GLU A 382 9.55 6.88 -0.16
C GLU A 382 10.28 5.75 0.58
N VAL A 383 10.53 4.64 -0.14
CA VAL A 383 11.71 3.75 0.03
C VAL A 383 12.35 3.43 -1.35
N ILE A 384 11.80 4.01 -2.41
CA ILE A 384 12.10 3.66 -3.81
C ILE A 384 13.24 4.55 -4.34
N SER A 385 13.98 4.04 -5.34
CA SER A 385 15.13 4.74 -5.91
C SER A 385 14.78 6.11 -6.52
N ASP A 386 15.84 6.90 -6.70
CA ASP A 386 16.02 8.18 -7.42
C ASP A 386 15.37 8.35 -8.81
N LYS A 387 14.41 7.50 -9.20
CA LYS A 387 13.85 7.41 -10.54
C LYS A 387 12.33 7.53 -10.48
N ASP A 388 11.78 8.11 -11.54
CA ASP A 388 10.35 8.33 -11.67
C ASP A 388 9.68 7.02 -12.10
N MET A 389 9.22 6.27 -11.10
CA MET A 389 8.62 4.95 -11.28
C MET A 389 7.08 5.05 -11.31
N ARG A 390 6.46 4.34 -12.26
CA ARG A 390 5.03 4.02 -12.25
C ARG A 390 4.79 2.58 -11.80
N GLY A 391 3.67 2.36 -11.13
CA GLY A 391 3.23 1.03 -10.70
C GLY A 391 2.70 0.23 -11.89
N ILE A 392 3.13 -1.02 -11.99
CA ILE A 392 2.78 -1.97 -13.04
C ILE A 392 2.44 -3.33 -12.43
N PHE A 393 2.05 -4.28 -13.27
CA PHE A 393 2.02 -5.69 -12.91
C PHE A 393 2.74 -6.54 -13.96
N LYS A 394 3.12 -7.76 -13.59
CA LYS A 394 3.61 -8.81 -14.50
C LYS A 394 2.76 -10.05 -14.32
N TRP A 395 2.68 -10.91 -15.34
CA TRP A 395 1.99 -12.19 -15.24
C TRP A 395 2.64 -13.09 -14.16
N PRO A 396 1.88 -13.73 -13.25
CA PRO A 396 0.43 -13.67 -13.04
C PRO A 396 0.01 -12.63 -11.97
N LEU A 397 -0.39 -11.42 -12.41
CA LEU A 397 -0.86 -10.33 -11.53
C LEU A 397 0.07 -9.96 -10.36
N VAL A 398 1.39 -10.07 -10.54
CA VAL A 398 2.40 -9.66 -9.54
C VAL A 398 2.70 -8.17 -9.70
N PHE A 399 2.47 -7.38 -8.64
CA PHE A 399 2.79 -5.95 -8.63
C PHE A 399 4.30 -5.68 -8.76
N GLY A 400 4.66 -4.59 -9.42
CA GLY A 400 6.04 -4.10 -9.46
C GLY A 400 6.13 -2.63 -9.89
N TRP A 401 7.36 -2.11 -9.89
CA TRP A 401 7.66 -0.75 -10.32
C TRP A 401 8.42 -0.77 -11.65
N SER A 402 8.12 0.16 -12.54
CA SER A 402 8.89 0.43 -13.77
C SER A 402 9.12 1.92 -13.93
N ALA A 403 10.27 2.32 -14.47
CA ALA A 403 10.47 3.71 -14.89
C ALA A 403 9.43 4.10 -15.95
N VAL A 404 9.09 5.40 -16.03
CA VAL A 404 8.26 5.94 -17.12
C VAL A 404 9.00 5.78 -18.46
N PRO A 405 8.36 5.26 -19.53
CA PRO A 405 8.99 5.11 -20.84
C PRO A 405 9.48 6.44 -21.40
N PRO A 406 10.72 6.53 -21.93
CA PRO A 406 11.24 7.78 -22.52
C PRO A 406 10.37 8.38 -23.63
N GLU A 407 9.59 7.56 -24.34
CA GLU A 407 8.66 8.04 -25.36
C GLU A 407 7.40 8.68 -24.77
N ASP A 408 6.85 8.16 -23.66
CA ASP A 408 5.78 8.84 -22.90
C ASP A 408 6.28 10.19 -22.37
N ILE A 409 7.49 10.21 -21.80
CA ILE A 409 8.13 11.44 -21.29
C ILE A 409 8.21 12.52 -22.39
N LYS A 410 8.68 12.16 -23.59
CA LYS A 410 8.74 13.08 -24.74
C LYS A 410 7.36 13.49 -25.24
N LYS A 411 6.45 12.53 -25.41
CA LYS A 411 5.10 12.70 -25.97
C LYS A 411 4.23 13.64 -25.15
N PHE A 412 4.33 13.58 -23.82
CA PHE A 412 3.58 14.44 -22.91
C PHE A 412 4.42 15.60 -22.35
N ASN A 413 5.70 15.72 -22.76
CA ASN A 413 6.65 16.76 -22.31
C ASN A 413 6.74 16.86 -20.77
N LEU A 414 6.86 15.72 -20.09
CA LEU A 414 6.80 15.65 -18.63
C LEU A 414 8.01 16.32 -17.95
N THR A 415 7.76 16.93 -16.81
CA THR A 415 8.73 17.44 -15.83
C THR A 415 8.73 16.56 -14.57
N ILE A 416 9.69 16.79 -13.68
CA ILE A 416 9.83 16.07 -12.40
C ILE A 416 8.71 16.37 -11.38
N SER A 417 7.78 17.30 -11.67
CA SER A 417 6.59 17.55 -10.84
C SER A 417 5.27 17.02 -11.42
N ASP A 418 5.24 16.62 -12.69
CA ASP A 418 3.97 16.34 -13.37
C ASP A 418 3.34 15.00 -12.94
N PRO A 419 1.99 14.93 -12.85
CA PRO A 419 1.27 13.69 -12.56
C PRO A 419 1.60 12.56 -13.55
N ILE A 420 2.04 11.41 -13.02
CA ILE A 420 2.46 10.24 -13.80
C ILE A 420 1.30 9.25 -13.87
N ARG A 421 0.76 9.00 -15.06
CA ARG A 421 -0.29 7.99 -15.28
C ARG A 421 0.22 6.59 -14.89
N CYS A 422 -0.54 5.90 -14.04
CA CYS A 422 -0.10 4.71 -13.34
C CYS A 422 -1.02 3.49 -13.66
N PRO A 423 -0.56 2.49 -14.44
CA PRO A 423 -1.38 1.33 -14.78
C PRO A 423 -2.01 0.60 -13.57
N VAL A 424 -1.21 0.35 -12.52
CA VAL A 424 -1.68 -0.30 -11.29
C VAL A 424 -1.10 0.42 -10.07
N MET A 425 -1.92 0.76 -9.09
CA MET A 425 -1.44 1.33 -7.82
C MET A 425 -0.79 0.26 -6.91
N ALA A 426 0.14 0.68 -6.06
CA ALA A 426 0.63 -0.17 -4.97
C ALA A 426 -0.47 -0.52 -3.95
N GLY A 427 -1.54 0.28 -3.88
CA GLY A 427 -2.72 0.02 -3.05
C GLY A 427 -2.58 0.42 -1.58
N GLY A 428 -1.37 0.51 -1.02
CA GLY A 428 -1.14 0.99 0.35
C GLY A 428 -1.68 2.41 0.58
N LEU A 429 -1.19 3.37 -0.20
CA LEU A 429 -1.44 4.81 -0.03
C LEU A 429 -2.09 5.40 -1.29
N PHE A 430 -3.27 6.02 -1.15
CA PHE A 430 -3.97 6.75 -2.24
C PHE A 430 -5.09 7.65 -1.69
N SER A 431 -5.57 8.60 -2.49
CA SER A 431 -6.81 9.37 -2.23
C SER A 431 -7.85 9.16 -3.33
N ILE A 432 -9.14 9.22 -2.99
CA ILE A 432 -10.26 9.05 -3.93
C ILE A 432 -11.50 9.83 -3.46
N ASP A 433 -12.30 10.39 -4.37
CA ASP A 433 -13.65 10.89 -4.05
C ASP A 433 -14.46 9.78 -3.37
N LYS A 434 -15.01 10.08 -2.19
CA LYS A 434 -15.82 9.13 -1.43
C LYS A 434 -16.99 8.62 -2.27
N GLN A 435 -17.65 9.51 -3.01
CA GLN A 435 -18.84 9.16 -3.78
C GLN A 435 -18.47 8.26 -4.97
N TYR A 436 -17.37 8.56 -5.68
CA TYR A 436 -16.83 7.69 -6.74
C TYR A 436 -16.36 6.32 -6.22
N PHE A 437 -15.76 6.24 -5.03
CA PHE A 437 -15.39 4.95 -4.41
C PHE A 437 -16.60 4.04 -4.19
N PHE A 438 -17.74 4.59 -3.74
CA PHE A 438 -18.99 3.83 -3.62
C PHE A 438 -19.66 3.53 -4.98
N GLU A 439 -19.54 4.40 -5.98
CA GLU A 439 -20.01 4.13 -7.36
C GLU A 439 -19.25 2.97 -8.03
N LEU A 440 -17.94 2.86 -7.79
CA LEU A 440 -17.12 1.71 -8.19
C LEU A 440 -17.47 0.41 -7.43
N GLY A 441 -18.50 0.42 -6.57
CA GLY A 441 -18.86 -0.70 -5.71
C GLY A 441 -17.83 -0.99 -4.60
N THR A 442 -16.94 -0.04 -4.31
CA THR A 442 -15.79 -0.20 -3.41
C THR A 442 -14.88 -1.38 -3.81
N TYR A 443 -14.14 -1.98 -2.88
CA TYR A 443 -13.48 -3.27 -3.13
C TYR A 443 -14.51 -4.41 -3.22
N ASP A 444 -14.20 -5.46 -3.98
CA ASP A 444 -14.97 -6.71 -3.93
C ASP A 444 -14.96 -7.31 -2.49
N PRO A 445 -16.13 -7.43 -1.80
CA PRO A 445 -16.20 -7.94 -0.44
C PRO A 445 -15.86 -9.43 -0.34
N GLY A 446 -15.86 -10.17 -1.46
CA GLY A 446 -15.45 -11.56 -1.55
C GLY A 446 -13.94 -11.79 -1.59
N LEU A 447 -13.13 -10.73 -1.63
CA LEU A 447 -11.68 -10.81 -1.38
C LEU A 447 -11.42 -11.01 0.11
N ASP A 448 -10.57 -11.97 0.46
CA ASP A 448 -10.22 -12.30 1.84
C ASP A 448 -8.87 -11.70 2.26
N VAL A 449 -8.84 -11.10 3.46
CA VAL A 449 -7.63 -10.62 4.16
C VAL A 449 -6.83 -9.53 3.44
N TRP A 450 -6.04 -9.92 2.43
CA TRP A 450 -5.06 -9.10 1.73
C TRP A 450 -4.58 -9.81 0.45
N GLY A 451 -4.25 -9.04 -0.58
CA GLY A 451 -3.66 -9.48 -1.84
C GLY A 451 -4.68 -9.46 -2.96
N GLY A 452 -4.32 -8.81 -4.07
CA GLY A 452 -5.15 -8.66 -5.26
C GLY A 452 -6.08 -7.44 -5.24
N GLU A 453 -6.37 -6.83 -4.09
CA GLU A 453 -7.27 -5.68 -3.99
C GLU A 453 -6.74 -4.45 -4.73
N ASN A 454 -5.41 -4.30 -4.82
CA ASN A 454 -4.77 -3.21 -5.55
C ASN A 454 -4.88 -3.40 -7.08
N MET A 455 -4.87 -4.64 -7.58
CA MET A 455 -5.16 -4.98 -8.97
C MET A 455 -6.64 -4.72 -9.28
N GLU A 456 -7.52 -5.24 -8.42
CA GLU A 456 -8.98 -5.17 -8.53
C GLU A 456 -9.48 -3.73 -8.65
N ILE A 457 -9.07 -2.86 -7.72
CA ILE A 457 -9.47 -1.45 -7.77
C ILE A 457 -8.80 -0.71 -8.94
N SER A 458 -7.58 -1.09 -9.35
CA SER A 458 -6.92 -0.44 -10.49
C SER A 458 -7.65 -0.72 -11.80
N PHE A 459 -8.07 -1.98 -12.02
CA PHE A 459 -8.88 -2.36 -13.17
C PHE A 459 -10.27 -1.71 -13.12
N LYS A 460 -10.93 -1.66 -11.95
CA LYS A 460 -12.17 -0.89 -11.74
C LYS A 460 -12.02 0.57 -12.18
N ILE A 461 -11.03 1.29 -11.65
CA ILE A 461 -10.83 2.73 -11.94
C ILE A 461 -10.64 2.93 -13.44
N TRP A 462 -9.62 2.31 -14.03
CA TRP A 462 -9.29 2.53 -15.44
C TRP A 462 -10.38 2.06 -16.41
N MET A 463 -10.90 0.84 -16.23
CA MET A 463 -11.84 0.26 -17.18
C MET A 463 -13.24 0.89 -17.04
N CYS A 464 -13.62 1.39 -15.86
CA CYS A 464 -14.89 2.10 -15.65
C CYS A 464 -14.76 3.63 -15.80
N GLY A 465 -13.67 4.11 -16.42
CA GLY A 465 -13.54 5.48 -16.93
C GLY A 465 -13.18 6.53 -15.87
N GLY A 466 -12.28 6.16 -14.95
CA GLY A 466 -11.45 7.09 -14.17
C GLY A 466 -9.95 6.90 -14.48
N GLU A 467 -9.10 7.48 -13.65
CA GLU A 467 -7.65 7.58 -13.92
C GLU A 467 -6.83 7.48 -12.62
N ILE A 468 -5.69 6.77 -12.67
CA ILE A 468 -4.76 6.65 -11.54
C ILE A 468 -3.49 7.43 -11.87
N GLU A 469 -3.08 8.30 -10.96
CA GLU A 469 -1.90 9.16 -11.11
C GLU A 469 -0.97 8.98 -9.89
N ILE A 470 0.34 8.97 -10.10
CA ILE A 470 1.33 9.22 -9.04
C ILE A 470 1.70 10.70 -9.09
N ILE A 471 1.73 11.36 -7.94
CA ILE A 471 1.94 12.81 -7.84
C ILE A 471 3.31 13.09 -7.23
N PRO A 472 4.35 13.48 -8.01
CA PRO A 472 5.73 13.62 -7.52
C PRO A 472 5.93 14.64 -6.38
N CYS A 473 5.04 15.63 -6.31
CA CYS A 473 4.99 16.64 -5.26
C CYS A 473 4.31 16.17 -3.96
N SER A 474 3.62 15.03 -3.97
CA SER A 474 3.10 14.36 -2.79
C SER A 474 4.01 13.21 -2.40
N ARG A 475 4.62 13.27 -1.21
CA ARG A 475 5.61 12.30 -0.76
C ARG A 475 5.29 11.78 0.63
N VAL A 476 5.36 10.46 0.80
CA VAL A 476 5.09 9.77 2.06
C VAL A 476 6.07 8.61 2.21
N GLY A 477 6.95 8.67 3.21
CA GLY A 477 7.81 7.54 3.60
C GLY A 477 7.00 6.40 4.20
N HIS A 478 7.48 5.17 4.05
CA HIS A 478 6.79 3.95 4.47
C HIS A 478 7.81 2.94 4.99
N ILE A 479 7.49 2.19 6.04
CA ILE A 479 8.39 1.15 6.56
C ILE A 479 8.16 -0.16 5.81
N PHE A 480 8.90 -0.33 4.71
CA PHE A 480 8.93 -1.59 3.94
C PHE A 480 9.54 -2.71 4.80
N ARG A 481 8.83 -3.84 4.88
CA ARG A 481 9.20 -5.00 5.72
C ARG A 481 9.60 -6.18 4.84
N GLY A 482 10.68 -6.89 5.21
CA GLY A 482 11.13 -8.08 4.48
C GLY A 482 10.19 -9.29 4.61
N GLN A 483 9.34 -9.30 5.65
CA GLN A 483 8.30 -10.30 5.88
C GLN A 483 7.04 -9.59 6.43
N ASN A 484 5.88 -10.25 6.36
CA ASN A 484 4.63 -9.71 6.89
C ASN A 484 4.39 -10.29 8.30
N PRO A 485 4.36 -9.47 9.37
CA PRO A 485 4.23 -9.96 10.75
C PRO A 485 2.79 -10.42 11.07
N TYR A 486 1.82 -10.12 10.20
CA TYR A 486 0.42 -10.45 10.43
C TYR A 486 0.14 -11.91 10.05
N LYS A 487 -0.28 -12.71 11.04
CA LYS A 487 -0.79 -14.07 10.82
C LYS A 487 -1.95 -14.04 9.82
N PHE A 488 -2.07 -15.04 8.95
CA PHE A 488 -3.27 -15.22 8.11
C PHE A 488 -4.21 -16.24 8.80
N PRO A 489 -5.55 -16.06 8.79
CA PRO A 489 -6.49 -17.01 9.40
C PRO A 489 -6.63 -18.31 8.59
N LYS A 490 -6.36 -18.22 7.29
CA LYS A 490 -6.19 -19.33 6.35
C LYS A 490 -4.72 -19.35 5.90
N ASP A 491 -4.33 -20.30 5.06
CA ASP A 491 -3.02 -20.22 4.39
C ASP A 491 -2.88 -18.92 3.57
N ARG A 492 -1.74 -18.23 3.70
CA ARG A 492 -1.49 -16.95 3.02
C ARG A 492 -1.48 -17.11 1.51
N GLN A 493 -0.80 -18.13 0.99
CA GLN A 493 -0.63 -18.31 -0.45
C GLN A 493 -1.99 -18.57 -1.10
N LYS A 494 -2.74 -19.58 -0.63
CA LYS A 494 -4.10 -19.89 -1.12
C LYS A 494 -5.07 -18.72 -1.00
N THR A 495 -4.93 -17.86 0.02
CA THR A 495 -5.76 -16.65 0.16
C THR A 495 -5.48 -15.65 -0.98
N VAL A 496 -4.20 -15.36 -1.24
CA VAL A 496 -3.79 -14.46 -2.33
C VAL A 496 -4.12 -15.05 -3.70
N GLU A 497 -3.80 -16.33 -3.93
CA GLU A 497 -4.11 -17.04 -5.18
C GLU A 497 -5.62 -17.00 -5.51
N ARG A 498 -6.47 -17.32 -4.53
CA ARG A 498 -7.93 -17.25 -4.67
C ARG A 498 -8.40 -15.82 -4.99
N ASN A 499 -7.89 -14.82 -4.28
CA ASN A 499 -8.24 -13.43 -4.53
C ASN A 499 -7.85 -13.01 -5.96
N LEU A 500 -6.64 -13.35 -6.41
CA LEU A 500 -6.19 -13.06 -7.78
C LEU A 500 -7.05 -13.75 -8.84
N ALA A 501 -7.54 -14.97 -8.59
CA ALA A 501 -8.50 -15.63 -9.49
C ALA A 501 -9.87 -14.92 -9.56
N ARG A 502 -10.36 -14.35 -8.45
CA ARG A 502 -11.57 -13.49 -8.49
C ARG A 502 -11.35 -12.26 -9.38
N VAL A 503 -10.17 -11.63 -9.28
CA VAL A 503 -9.80 -10.52 -10.16
C VAL A 503 -9.69 -10.98 -11.62
N ALA A 504 -9.09 -12.15 -11.85
CA ALA A 504 -8.92 -12.72 -13.19
C ALA A 504 -10.25 -12.95 -13.91
N GLU A 505 -11.18 -13.67 -13.27
CA GLU A 505 -12.50 -13.99 -13.83
C GLU A 505 -13.38 -12.76 -14.09
N VAL A 506 -13.26 -11.70 -13.29
CA VAL A 506 -14.10 -10.50 -13.44
C VAL A 506 -13.50 -9.48 -14.40
N TRP A 507 -12.17 -9.35 -14.47
CA TRP A 507 -11.51 -8.20 -15.11
C TRP A 507 -10.57 -8.50 -16.28
N LEU A 508 -10.08 -9.74 -16.46
CA LEU A 508 -9.08 -10.03 -17.52
C LEU A 508 -9.67 -10.46 -18.87
N ASP A 509 -10.99 -10.70 -18.97
CA ASP A 509 -11.65 -11.20 -20.18
C ASP A 509 -10.90 -12.44 -20.76
N GLU A 510 -10.62 -12.47 -22.07
CA GLU A 510 -9.88 -13.54 -22.74
C GLU A 510 -8.39 -13.67 -22.33
N TYR A 511 -7.88 -12.76 -21.50
CA TYR A 511 -6.49 -12.78 -21.01
C TYR A 511 -6.34 -13.49 -19.66
N LYS A 512 -7.43 -13.97 -19.05
CA LYS A 512 -7.36 -14.75 -17.79
C LYS A 512 -6.60 -16.07 -17.97
N ASP A 513 -6.56 -16.61 -19.19
CA ASP A 513 -5.86 -17.85 -19.50
C ASP A 513 -4.34 -17.68 -19.35
N LEU A 514 -3.78 -16.47 -19.57
CA LEU A 514 -2.39 -16.16 -19.22
C LEU A 514 -2.14 -16.20 -17.71
N PHE A 515 -3.12 -15.78 -16.90
CA PHE A 515 -3.02 -15.85 -15.44
C PHE A 515 -3.00 -17.31 -14.97
N TYR A 516 -3.92 -18.16 -15.46
CA TYR A 516 -3.95 -19.59 -15.14
C TYR A 516 -2.74 -20.35 -15.68
N GLY A 517 -2.30 -20.03 -16.90
CA GLY A 517 -1.15 -20.64 -17.57
C GLY A 517 0.19 -20.43 -16.86
N HIS A 518 0.34 -19.35 -16.10
CA HIS A 518 1.52 -19.05 -15.30
C HIS A 518 1.65 -19.90 -14.01
N GLY A 519 1.19 -21.16 -14.04
CA GLY A 519 1.27 -22.12 -12.93
C GLY A 519 0.08 -22.13 -11.97
N TYR A 520 -1.06 -21.55 -12.37
CA TYR A 520 -2.25 -21.35 -11.54
C TYR A 520 -3.43 -22.26 -11.98
N HIS A 521 -3.22 -23.23 -12.89
CA HIS A 521 -4.25 -24.18 -13.33
C HIS A 521 -4.91 -24.96 -12.17
N HIS A 522 -4.28 -25.11 -11.01
CA HIS A 522 -4.89 -25.75 -9.83
C HIS A 522 -6.08 -24.96 -9.28
N LEU A 523 -6.23 -23.68 -9.63
CA LEU A 523 -7.38 -22.84 -9.31
C LEU A 523 -8.60 -23.12 -10.22
N LEU A 524 -8.41 -23.77 -11.37
CA LEU A 524 -9.50 -24.14 -12.29
C LEU A 524 -10.30 -25.36 -11.79
N ASP A 525 -9.70 -26.21 -10.94
CA ASP A 525 -10.42 -27.31 -10.29
C ASP A 525 -11.29 -26.76 -9.14
N GLN A 526 -12.52 -26.38 -9.48
CA GLN A 526 -13.55 -25.89 -8.55
C GLN A 526 -13.85 -26.87 -7.39
N LYS A 527 -13.48 -28.16 -7.50
CA LYS A 527 -13.61 -29.13 -6.39
C LYS A 527 -12.49 -29.01 -5.36
N ARG A 528 -11.40 -28.32 -5.69
CA ARG A 528 -10.26 -28.03 -4.79
C ARG A 528 -10.30 -26.63 -4.22
N ILE A 529 -10.70 -25.63 -5.01
CA ILE A 529 -10.62 -24.22 -4.63
C ILE A 529 -11.91 -23.49 -5.05
N ASP A 530 -12.68 -23.08 -4.04
CA ASP A 530 -13.83 -22.20 -4.21
C ASP A 530 -13.38 -20.73 -4.23
N ILE A 531 -13.45 -20.11 -5.40
CA ILE A 531 -13.23 -18.67 -5.58
C ILE A 531 -14.42 -17.81 -5.10
N GLY A 532 -15.56 -18.43 -4.78
CA GLY A 532 -16.79 -17.79 -4.30
C GLY A 532 -17.59 -17.10 -5.41
N ASN A 533 -18.81 -16.66 -5.08
CA ASN A 533 -19.71 -15.99 -6.03
C ASN A 533 -19.09 -14.71 -6.62
N LEU A 534 -19.28 -14.48 -7.93
CA LEU A 534 -18.79 -13.34 -8.70
C LEU A 534 -19.91 -12.49 -9.33
N THR A 535 -21.17 -12.94 -9.27
CA THR A 535 -22.32 -12.32 -9.98
C THR A 535 -22.40 -10.81 -9.75
N GLU A 536 -22.32 -10.36 -8.49
CA GLU A 536 -22.40 -8.93 -8.15
C GLU A 536 -21.31 -8.08 -8.83
N GLN A 537 -20.07 -8.57 -8.91
CA GLN A 537 -18.96 -7.83 -9.53
C GLN A 537 -19.07 -7.85 -11.06
N ILE A 538 -19.56 -8.95 -11.65
CA ILE A 538 -19.85 -9.07 -13.08
C ILE A 538 -21.02 -8.14 -13.49
N GLU A 539 -22.07 -8.07 -12.68
CA GLU A 539 -23.21 -7.18 -12.89
C GLU A 539 -22.84 -5.71 -12.69
N LEU A 540 -22.01 -5.40 -11.69
CA LEU A 540 -21.44 -4.08 -11.47
C LEU A 540 -20.61 -3.61 -12.69
N ARG A 541 -19.72 -4.45 -13.21
CA ARG A 541 -18.91 -4.15 -14.41
C ARG A 541 -19.78 -3.87 -15.64
N LYS A 542 -20.88 -4.63 -15.82
CA LYS A 542 -21.89 -4.40 -16.87
C LYS A 542 -22.65 -3.08 -16.65
N LYS A 543 -23.14 -2.83 -15.43
CA LYS A 543 -23.92 -1.64 -15.03
C LYS A 543 -23.14 -0.34 -15.24
N LEU A 544 -21.86 -0.34 -14.87
CA LEU A 544 -20.93 0.78 -15.07
C LEU A 544 -20.43 0.92 -16.52
N LYS A 545 -20.79 -0.02 -17.41
CA LYS A 545 -20.39 -0.06 -18.83
C LYS A 545 -18.87 0.00 -19.03
N CYS A 546 -18.14 -0.70 -18.17
CA CYS A 546 -16.68 -0.71 -18.18
C CYS A 546 -16.13 -1.35 -19.46
N LYS A 547 -14.93 -0.94 -19.84
CA LYS A 547 -14.22 -1.41 -21.04
C LYS A 547 -13.73 -2.86 -20.91
N SER A 548 -13.29 -3.43 -22.02
CA SER A 548 -12.60 -4.73 -22.05
C SER A 548 -11.16 -4.63 -21.54
N PHE A 549 -10.59 -5.74 -21.13
CA PHE A 549 -9.18 -5.80 -20.73
C PHE A 549 -8.24 -5.52 -21.90
N LYS A 550 -8.63 -5.92 -23.12
CA LYS A 550 -7.96 -5.49 -24.36
C LYS A 550 -7.85 -3.97 -24.45
N TRP A 551 -8.92 -3.23 -24.20
CA TRP A 551 -8.87 -1.76 -24.22
C TRP A 551 -7.91 -1.21 -23.16
N TYR A 552 -7.88 -1.81 -21.96
CA TYR A 552 -6.95 -1.42 -20.90
C TYR A 552 -5.49 -1.64 -21.32
N LEU A 553 -5.16 -2.79 -21.92
CA LEU A 553 -3.84 -3.03 -22.50
C LEU A 553 -3.52 -1.99 -23.59
N ASP A 554 -4.41 -1.81 -24.57
CA ASP A 554 -4.21 -0.90 -25.70
C ASP A 554 -4.06 0.60 -25.30
N ASN A 555 -4.65 1.04 -24.19
CA ASN A 555 -4.82 2.48 -23.85
C ASN A 555 -4.18 2.91 -22.51
N VAL A 556 -3.90 1.96 -21.60
CA VAL A 556 -3.37 2.24 -20.25
C VAL A 556 -2.01 1.57 -20.05
N TYR A 557 -1.80 0.34 -20.53
CA TYR A 557 -0.53 -0.37 -20.39
C TYR A 557 -0.05 -1.04 -21.71
N PRO A 558 0.23 -0.27 -22.78
CA PRO A 558 0.58 -0.82 -24.09
C PRO A 558 1.95 -1.52 -24.12
N ASP A 559 2.83 -1.24 -23.15
CA ASP A 559 4.13 -1.91 -23.01
C ASP A 559 4.01 -3.33 -22.42
N MET A 560 2.80 -3.78 -22.07
CA MET A 560 2.55 -5.11 -21.49
C MET A 560 2.43 -6.17 -22.58
N VAL A 561 3.39 -7.11 -22.60
CA VAL A 561 3.30 -8.29 -23.47
C VAL A 561 2.23 -9.25 -22.93
N ALA A 562 1.12 -9.32 -23.65
CA ALA A 562 -0.03 -10.16 -23.33
C ALA A 562 -0.58 -10.84 -24.61
N PRO A 563 0.06 -11.92 -25.09
CA PRO A 563 -0.45 -12.69 -26.22
C PRO A 563 -1.68 -13.51 -25.80
N LEU A 564 -2.67 -13.67 -26.67
CA LEU A 564 -3.76 -14.63 -26.39
C LEU A 564 -3.21 -16.06 -26.43
N VAL A 565 -3.58 -16.86 -25.42
CA VAL A 565 -3.18 -18.27 -25.31
C VAL A 565 -3.74 -19.04 -26.51
N LYS A 566 -2.89 -19.81 -27.18
CA LYS A 566 -3.27 -20.64 -28.35
C LYS A 566 -3.34 -22.13 -28.03
N ALA A 567 -2.53 -22.57 -27.07
CA ALA A 567 -2.47 -23.91 -26.53
C ALA A 567 -1.78 -23.81 -25.17
N GLU A 568 -2.20 -24.64 -24.22
CA GLU A 568 -1.62 -24.74 -22.89
C GLU A 568 -1.43 -26.22 -22.51
N GLY A 569 -0.45 -26.52 -21.64
CA GLY A 569 -0.34 -27.84 -21.02
C GLY A 569 1.08 -28.28 -20.71
N LEU A 570 1.24 -29.59 -20.47
CA LEU A 570 2.53 -30.22 -20.16
C LEU A 570 3.26 -30.64 -21.44
N VAL A 571 4.37 -29.96 -21.73
CA VAL A 571 5.36 -30.40 -22.71
C VAL A 571 6.22 -31.49 -22.06
N CYS A 572 5.84 -32.75 -22.30
CA CYS A 572 6.55 -33.92 -21.79
C CYS A 572 7.65 -34.39 -22.75
N THR A 573 8.91 -34.31 -22.32
CA THR A 573 10.03 -35.01 -22.94
C THR A 573 10.01 -36.46 -22.48
N LEU A 574 9.61 -37.36 -23.39
CA LEU A 574 9.67 -38.81 -23.20
C LEU A 574 11.09 -39.30 -23.47
N SER A 575 11.74 -39.89 -22.46
CA SER A 575 12.97 -40.68 -22.63
C SER A 575 12.76 -42.07 -22.04
N VAL A 576 13.49 -43.06 -22.56
CA VAL A 576 13.27 -44.51 -22.28
C VAL A 576 13.19 -44.83 -20.78
N ASN A 577 13.94 -44.11 -19.93
CA ASN A 577 14.01 -44.35 -18.49
C ASN A 577 13.45 -43.18 -17.64
N LEU A 578 12.99 -42.08 -18.23
CA LEU A 578 12.48 -40.93 -17.50
C LEU A 578 11.55 -40.06 -18.37
N THR A 579 10.39 -39.70 -17.83
CA THR A 579 9.54 -38.63 -18.42
C THR A 579 9.76 -37.34 -17.64
N GLN A 580 10.17 -36.28 -18.33
CA GLN A 580 10.26 -34.92 -17.75
C GLN A 580 9.23 -34.03 -18.42
N CYS A 581 8.26 -33.52 -17.66
CA CYS A 581 7.24 -32.61 -18.17
C CYS A 581 7.44 -31.20 -17.60
N GLN A 582 7.33 -30.19 -18.45
CA GLN A 582 7.29 -28.77 -18.08
C GLN A 582 5.96 -28.17 -18.54
N HIS A 583 5.34 -27.30 -17.74
CA HIS A 583 4.18 -26.53 -18.22
C HIS A 583 4.66 -25.50 -19.25
N SER A 584 3.87 -25.32 -20.31
CA SER A 584 4.09 -24.31 -21.35
C SER A 584 2.75 -23.71 -21.76
N VAL A 585 2.77 -22.39 -22.00
CA VAL A 585 1.68 -21.51 -22.44
C VAL A 585 2.27 -20.43 -23.34
#